data_AF-A0A352S8T7-F1
#
_entry.id   AF-A0A352S8T7-F1
#
_cell.length_a   1.000
_cell.length_b   1.000
_cell.length_c   1.000
_cell.angle_alpha   90.00
_cell.angle_beta   90.00
_cell.angle_gamma   90.00
#
_symmetry.space_group_name_H-M   'P 1'
#
loop_
_entity.id
_entity.type
_entity.pdbx_description
1 polymer ?
#
loop_
_entity_poly.entity_id
_entity_poly.type
_entity_poly.pdbx_seq_one_letter_code
_entity_poly.pdbx_strand_id
1 'polypeptide(L)'
;RVTVEDVRRFADTVEIRDATAFAAELQAFVHERVEAVKLPANLAGETVEHALERKAAALRADTSWAPTETDVQRGRAVLLEAFNQPHNLPPAEFAKLADKSRQQIYKDILARRLLALNVGPRGQKLPDWQLDPVKQQLTQTVLQEVEG
;
A
#
# COMPACT_ATOMS: atom_id res chain seq x y z
N ARG A 1 26.96 3.64 30.92
CA ARG A 1 28.16 3.92 31.75
C ARG A 1 28.52 5.38 31.50
N VAL A 2 28.38 6.23 32.51
CA VAL A 2 28.69 7.66 32.48
C VAL A 2 30.20 7.82 32.33
N THR A 3 30.60 8.70 31.43
CA THR A 3 31.99 9.02 31.13
C THR A 3 32.32 10.45 31.53
N VAL A 4 33.62 10.77 31.59
CA VAL A 4 34.10 12.14 31.89
C VAL A 4 33.62 13.15 30.85
N GLU A 5 33.38 12.71 29.61
CA GLU A 5 32.84 13.56 28.55
C GLU A 5 31.38 13.95 28.80
N ASP A 6 30.57 13.03 29.35
CA ASP A 6 29.18 13.31 29.74
C ASP A 6 29.10 14.36 30.85
N VAL A 7 30.10 14.38 31.75
CA VAL A 7 30.20 15.31 32.88
C VAL A 7 30.51 16.74 32.44
N ARG A 8 31.22 16.94 31.32
CA ARG A 8 31.56 18.28 30.81
C ARG A 8 30.34 19.14 30.48
N ARG A 9 29.17 18.52 30.25
CA ARG A 9 27.90 19.24 30.03
C ARG A 9 27.43 20.03 31.25
N PHE A 10 27.97 19.76 32.43
CA PHE A 10 27.65 20.45 33.68
C PHE A 10 28.69 21.50 34.07
N ALA A 11 29.75 21.68 33.26
CA ALA A 11 30.85 22.59 33.57
C ALA A 11 30.42 24.06 33.67
N ASP A 12 29.36 24.45 32.97
CA ASP A 12 28.82 25.82 33.01
C ASP A 12 27.91 26.06 34.23
N THR A 13 27.52 24.99 34.94
CA THR A 13 26.54 25.05 36.03
C THR A 13 27.15 24.73 37.38
N VAL A 14 28.24 23.96 37.42
CA VAL A 14 28.88 23.48 38.66
C VAL A 14 30.40 23.49 38.49
N GLU A 15 31.12 23.97 39.49
CA GLU A 15 32.59 23.84 39.54
C GLU A 15 32.99 22.39 39.85
N ILE A 16 33.54 21.69 38.85
CA ILE A 16 33.94 20.29 38.98
C ILE A 16 35.46 20.21 39.15
N ARG A 17 35.91 19.94 40.38
CA ARG A 17 37.35 19.88 40.72
C ARG A 17 38.02 18.56 40.29
N ASP A 18 37.28 17.46 40.30
CA ASP A 18 37.72 16.15 39.80
C ASP A 18 36.60 15.50 38.98
N ALA A 19 36.76 15.54 37.65
CA ALA A 19 35.76 15.04 36.73
C ALA A 19 35.67 13.50 36.70
N THR A 20 36.73 12.79 37.11
CA THR A 20 36.74 11.32 37.11
C THR A 20 36.00 10.78 38.33
N ALA A 21 36.28 11.36 39.50
CA ALA A 21 35.54 11.04 40.73
C ALA A 21 34.06 11.39 40.58
N PHE A 22 33.75 12.57 40.04
CA PHE A 22 32.36 12.99 39.81
C PHE A 22 31.62 12.07 38.82
N ALA A 23 32.27 11.62 37.73
CA ALA A 23 31.67 10.67 36.80
C ALA A 23 31.34 9.32 37.48
N ALA A 24 32.19 8.86 38.40
CA ALA A 24 31.97 7.63 39.15
C ALA A 24 30.78 7.76 40.12
N GLU A 25 30.69 8.88 40.85
CA GLU A 25 29.57 9.17 41.74
C GLU A 25 28.26 9.35 40.97
N LEU A 26 28.29 10.07 39.84
CA LEU A 26 27.13 10.24 38.99
C LEU A 26 26.66 8.89 38.41
N GLN A 27 27.59 8.01 38.02
CA GLN A 27 27.27 6.66 37.58
C GLN A 27 26.60 5.86 38.70
N ALA A 28 27.11 5.93 39.94
CA ALA A 28 26.54 5.25 41.09
C ALA A 28 25.14 5.77 41.40
N PHE A 29 24.96 7.10 41.40
CA PHE A 29 23.66 7.74 41.61
C PHE A 29 22.65 7.37 40.53
N VAL A 30 23.03 7.42 39.25
CA VAL A 30 22.15 7.00 38.15
C VAL A 30 21.75 5.54 38.31
N HIS A 31 22.68 4.66 38.70
CA HIS A 31 22.38 3.25 38.91
C HIS A 31 21.42 3.05 40.08
N GLU A 32 21.67 3.71 41.22
CA GLU A 32 20.77 3.69 42.38
C GLU A 32 19.36 4.18 42.02
N ARG A 33 19.26 5.27 41.25
CA ARG A 33 17.98 5.82 40.80
C ARG A 33 17.26 4.90 39.83
N VAL A 34 17.98 4.26 38.92
CA VAL A 34 17.41 3.28 37.99
C VAL A 34 16.89 2.05 38.73
N GLU A 35 17.62 1.53 39.72
CA GLU A 35 17.18 0.40 40.55
C GLU A 35 16.01 0.77 41.48
N ALA A 36 15.96 2.02 41.96
CA ALA A 36 14.88 2.52 42.81
C ALA A 36 13.58 2.80 42.03
N VAL A 37 13.65 2.95 40.70
CA VAL A 37 12.46 3.11 39.85
C VAL A 37 11.79 1.75 39.68
N LYS A 38 10.72 1.53 40.45
CA LYS A 38 9.73 0.48 40.14
C LYS A 38 8.97 0.91 38.89
N LEU A 39 9.39 0.42 37.73
CA LEU A 39 8.61 0.54 36.51
C LEU A 39 7.21 -0.06 36.77
N PRO A 40 6.12 0.64 36.45
CA PRO A 40 4.80 0.05 36.53
C PRO A 40 4.77 -1.18 35.60
N ALA A 41 4.15 -2.27 36.06
CA ALA A 41 4.17 -3.58 35.40
C ALA A 41 3.67 -3.56 33.94
N ASN A 42 3.00 -2.48 33.52
CA ASN A 42 2.53 -2.26 32.15
C ASN A 42 3.60 -1.76 31.17
N LEU A 43 4.81 -1.41 31.64
CA LEU A 43 5.94 -1.00 30.78
C LEU A 43 7.10 -2.01 30.79
N ALA A 44 7.02 -3.03 31.64
CA ALA A 44 7.96 -4.14 31.63
C ALA A 44 7.51 -5.20 30.60
N GLY A 45 7.90 -5.00 29.34
CA GLY A 45 7.98 -6.09 28.37
C GLY A 45 6.93 -6.16 27.27
N GLU A 46 6.22 -5.08 26.93
CA GLU A 46 5.48 -5.06 25.66
C GLU A 46 6.41 -4.56 24.55
N THR A 47 6.82 -5.47 23.66
CA THR A 47 7.50 -5.08 22.42
C THR A 47 6.55 -4.24 21.57
N VAL A 48 7.09 -3.38 20.70
CA VAL A 48 6.27 -2.57 19.78
C VAL A 48 5.36 -3.47 18.93
N GLU A 49 5.85 -4.66 18.59
CA GLU A 49 5.10 -5.70 17.87
C GLU A 49 3.86 -6.16 18.66
N HIS A 50 4.00 -6.54 19.93
CA HIS A 50 2.85 -6.96 20.74
C HIS A 50 1.87 -5.82 20.99
N ALA A 51 2.36 -4.58 21.17
CA ALA A 51 1.50 -3.40 21.27
C ALA A 51 0.72 -3.15 19.97
N LEU A 52 1.34 -3.39 18.81
CA LEU A 52 0.72 -3.26 17.50
C LEU A 52 -0.29 -4.39 17.24
N GLU A 53 0.04 -5.62 17.59
CA GLU A 53 -0.85 -6.79 17.45
C GLU A 53 -2.11 -6.64 18.28
N ARG A 54 -1.97 -6.21 19.54
CA ARG A 54 -3.10 -5.94 20.44
C ARG A 54 -3.98 -4.81 19.92
N LYS A 55 -3.36 -3.72 19.44
CA LYS A 55 -4.11 -2.60 18.83
C LYS A 55 -4.80 -3.02 17.54
N ALA A 56 -4.13 -3.78 16.68
CA ALA A 56 -4.71 -4.31 15.45
C ALA A 56 -5.89 -5.24 15.76
N ALA A 57 -5.75 -6.14 16.75
CA ALA A 57 -6.82 -7.00 17.20
C ALA A 57 -8.02 -6.21 17.74
N ALA A 58 -7.78 -5.14 18.51
CA ALA A 58 -8.83 -4.27 19.02
C ALA A 58 -9.54 -3.43 17.92
N LEU A 59 -8.92 -3.27 16.74
CA LEU A 59 -9.48 -2.55 15.60
C LEU A 59 -10.14 -3.48 14.57
N ARG A 60 -10.05 -4.80 14.73
CA ARG A 60 -10.74 -5.75 13.85
C ARG A 60 -12.24 -5.69 14.15
N ALA A 61 -13.05 -5.55 13.12
CA ALA A 61 -14.49 -5.72 13.23
C ALA A 61 -14.80 -7.19 13.54
N ASP A 62 -15.79 -7.44 14.41
CA ASP A 62 -16.26 -8.78 14.75
C ASP A 62 -16.83 -9.54 13.54
N THR A 63 -17.26 -8.80 12.51
CA THR A 63 -17.74 -9.34 11.24
C THR A 63 -16.91 -8.82 10.08
N SER A 64 -16.63 -9.70 9.12
CA SER A 64 -16.06 -9.28 7.85
C SER A 64 -17.05 -8.36 7.13
N TRP A 65 -16.52 -7.29 6.53
CA TRP A 65 -17.33 -6.45 5.68
C TRP A 65 -17.81 -7.27 4.47
N ALA A 66 -19.12 -7.21 4.22
CA ALA A 66 -19.75 -7.71 3.01
C ALA A 66 -20.57 -6.58 2.38
N PRO A 67 -20.50 -6.37 1.06
CA PRO A 67 -21.28 -5.33 0.40
C PRO A 67 -22.76 -5.66 0.50
N THR A 68 -23.57 -4.64 0.74
CA THR A 68 -25.02 -4.77 0.65
C THR A 68 -25.46 -4.90 -0.81
N GLU A 69 -26.69 -5.35 -1.06
CA GLU A 69 -27.23 -5.40 -2.42
C GLU A 69 -27.17 -4.03 -3.10
N THR A 70 -27.45 -2.94 -2.37
CA THR A 70 -27.37 -1.58 -2.93
C THR A 70 -25.94 -1.19 -3.28
N ASP A 71 -24.95 -1.62 -2.50
CA ASP A 71 -23.54 -1.40 -2.82
C ASP A 71 -23.13 -2.17 -4.09
N VAL A 72 -23.59 -3.42 -4.23
CA VAL A 72 -23.35 -4.22 -5.44
C VAL A 72 -23.99 -3.56 -6.66
N GLN A 73 -25.23 -3.11 -6.55
CA GLN A 73 -25.92 -2.44 -7.66
C GLN A 73 -25.25 -1.11 -8.01
N ARG A 74 -24.80 -0.33 -7.01
CA ARG A 74 -24.02 0.88 -7.24
C ARG A 74 -22.71 0.58 -7.97
N GLY A 75 -21.99 -0.45 -7.53
CA GLY A 75 -20.75 -0.89 -8.20
C GLY A 75 -20.99 -1.32 -9.65
N ARG A 76 -22.07 -2.06 -9.92
CA ARG A 76 -22.48 -2.43 -11.28
C ARG A 76 -22.83 -1.22 -12.14
N ALA A 77 -23.48 -0.21 -11.57
CA ALA A 77 -23.80 1.03 -12.27
C ALA A 77 -22.51 1.76 -12.71
N VAL A 78 -21.53 1.89 -11.81
CA VAL A 78 -20.22 2.50 -12.12
C VAL A 78 -19.47 1.71 -13.19
N LEU A 79 -19.44 0.38 -13.08
CA LEU A 79 -18.83 -0.48 -14.11
C LEU A 79 -19.49 -0.28 -15.48
N LEU A 80 -20.82 -0.22 -15.50
CA LEU A 80 -21.59 -0.03 -16.73
C LEU A 80 -21.38 1.36 -17.32
N GLU A 81 -21.28 2.39 -16.50
CA GLU A 81 -20.96 3.76 -16.91
C GLU A 81 -19.58 3.81 -17.59
N ALA A 82 -18.55 3.23 -16.95
CA ALA A 82 -17.22 3.15 -17.53
C ALA A 82 -17.21 2.37 -18.86
N PHE A 83 -17.89 1.23 -18.93
CA PHE A 83 -18.03 0.44 -20.15
C PHE A 83 -18.75 1.21 -21.29
N ASN A 84 -19.66 2.12 -20.95
CA ASN A 84 -20.42 2.90 -21.91
C ASN A 84 -19.73 4.19 -22.37
N GLN A 85 -18.55 4.49 -21.86
CA GLN A 85 -17.79 5.65 -22.32
C GLN A 85 -17.55 5.60 -23.84
N PRO A 86 -17.61 6.75 -24.54
CA PRO A 86 -17.50 6.79 -26.01
C PRO A 86 -16.19 6.23 -26.56
N HIS A 87 -15.10 6.33 -25.79
CA HIS A 87 -13.79 5.79 -26.15
C HIS A 87 -13.73 4.25 -26.11
N ASN A 88 -14.77 3.58 -25.61
CA ASN A 88 -14.90 2.13 -25.64
C ASN A 88 -15.72 1.70 -26.85
N LEU A 89 -15.02 1.33 -27.92
CA LEU A 89 -15.58 1.10 -29.24
C LEU A 89 -16.09 -0.34 -29.40
N PRO A 90 -17.22 -0.56 -30.09
CA PRO A 90 -17.61 -1.89 -30.54
C PRO A 90 -16.54 -2.50 -31.48
N PRO A 91 -16.36 -3.83 -31.52
CA PRO A 91 -15.35 -4.48 -32.37
C PRO A 91 -15.45 -4.12 -33.84
N ALA A 92 -16.68 -3.90 -34.35
CA ALA A 92 -16.90 -3.53 -35.73
C ALA A 92 -16.40 -2.11 -36.07
N GLU A 93 -16.46 -1.19 -35.12
CA GLU A 93 -15.99 0.19 -35.29
C GLU A 93 -14.48 0.28 -35.10
N PHE A 94 -13.96 -0.36 -34.05
CA PHE A 94 -12.51 -0.49 -33.84
C PHE A 94 -11.80 -1.10 -35.06
N ALA A 95 -12.38 -2.14 -35.67
CA ALA A 95 -11.85 -2.76 -36.88
C ALA A 95 -11.69 -1.76 -38.04
N LYS A 96 -12.66 -0.87 -38.24
CA LYS A 96 -12.60 0.16 -39.29
C LYS A 96 -11.47 1.15 -39.03
N LEU A 97 -11.32 1.59 -37.78
CA LEU A 97 -10.28 2.56 -37.42
C LEU A 97 -8.87 1.95 -37.45
N ALA A 98 -8.75 0.66 -37.14
CA ALA A 98 -7.49 -0.07 -37.18
C ALA A 98 -7.11 -0.57 -38.59
N ASP A 99 -7.91 -0.26 -39.62
CA ASP A 99 -7.78 -0.81 -40.99
C ASP A 99 -7.64 -2.34 -41.02
N LYS A 100 -8.49 -3.03 -40.23
CA LYS A 100 -8.50 -4.49 -40.07
C LYS A 100 -9.88 -5.06 -40.30
N SER A 101 -9.94 -6.36 -40.63
CA SER A 101 -11.22 -7.08 -40.66
C SER A 101 -11.73 -7.34 -39.24
N ARG A 102 -13.07 -7.42 -39.08
CA ARG A 102 -13.68 -7.78 -37.78
C ARG A 102 -13.18 -9.14 -37.29
N GLN A 103 -13.01 -10.10 -38.20
CA GLN A 103 -12.51 -11.43 -37.87
C GLN A 103 -11.07 -11.36 -37.34
N GLN A 104 -10.23 -10.47 -37.88
CA GLN A 104 -8.87 -10.27 -37.37
C GLN A 104 -8.90 -9.64 -35.97
N ILE A 105 -9.80 -8.70 -35.69
CA ILE A 105 -9.96 -8.15 -34.33
C ILE A 105 -10.34 -9.26 -33.33
N TYR A 106 -11.29 -10.14 -33.66
CA TYR A 106 -11.62 -11.26 -32.77
C TYR A 106 -10.45 -12.21 -32.55
N LYS A 107 -9.66 -12.51 -33.59
CA LYS A 107 -8.43 -13.30 -33.46
C LYS A 107 -7.39 -12.60 -32.58
N ASP A 108 -7.25 -11.28 -32.70
CA ASP A 108 -6.33 -10.48 -31.88
C ASP A 108 -6.76 -10.48 -30.40
N ILE A 109 -8.07 -10.39 -30.11
CA ILE A 109 -8.61 -10.50 -28.75
C ILE A 109 -8.34 -11.90 -28.17
N LEU A 110 -8.66 -12.97 -28.92
CA LEU A 110 -8.42 -14.35 -28.47
C LEU A 110 -6.92 -14.62 -28.23
N ALA A 111 -6.06 -14.04 -29.05
CA ALA A 111 -4.62 -14.13 -28.91
C ALA A 111 -4.04 -13.14 -27.87
N ARG A 112 -4.88 -12.45 -27.09
CA ARG A 112 -4.49 -11.49 -26.04
C ARG A 112 -3.60 -10.35 -26.56
N ARG A 113 -3.72 -10.00 -27.85
CA ARG A 113 -3.09 -8.83 -28.48
C ARG A 113 -3.90 -7.54 -28.31
N LEU A 114 -5.17 -7.68 -27.93
CA LEU A 114 -6.08 -6.57 -27.67
C LEU A 114 -6.85 -6.83 -26.37
N LEU A 115 -6.98 -5.79 -25.55
CA LEU A 115 -7.88 -5.75 -24.42
C LEU A 115 -9.32 -5.59 -24.92
N ALA A 116 -10.18 -6.49 -24.49
CA ALA A 116 -11.63 -6.41 -24.69
C ALA A 116 -12.34 -6.37 -23.33
N LEU A 117 -13.05 -5.28 -23.08
CA LEU A 117 -13.92 -5.13 -21.92
C LEU A 117 -15.22 -5.91 -22.17
N ASN A 118 -15.73 -6.60 -21.15
CA ASN A 118 -16.99 -7.34 -21.22
C ASN A 118 -17.81 -7.11 -19.96
N VAL A 119 -19.10 -6.76 -20.13
CA VAL A 119 -20.06 -6.60 -19.04
C VAL A 119 -21.31 -7.44 -19.34
N GLY A 120 -21.25 -8.71 -18.93
CA GLY A 120 -22.35 -9.67 -19.07
C GLY A 120 -22.82 -9.86 -20.52
N PRO A 121 -24.13 -9.79 -20.82
CA PRO A 121 -24.65 -10.06 -22.16
C PRO A 121 -24.48 -8.89 -23.15
N ARG A 122 -23.80 -7.80 -22.77
CA ARG A 122 -23.73 -6.56 -23.57
C ARG A 122 -22.68 -6.56 -24.67
N GLY A 123 -22.00 -7.69 -24.86
CA GLY A 123 -20.92 -7.84 -25.83
C GLY A 123 -19.61 -7.21 -25.36
N GLN A 124 -18.64 -7.20 -26.28
CA GLN A 124 -17.29 -6.68 -26.01
C GLN A 124 -17.14 -5.24 -26.50
N LYS A 125 -16.28 -4.48 -25.84
CA LYS A 125 -15.81 -3.17 -26.30
C LYS A 125 -14.30 -3.04 -26.14
N LEU A 126 -13.68 -2.28 -27.03
CA LEU A 126 -12.24 -2.06 -27.05
C LEU A 126 -11.94 -0.59 -26.78
N PRO A 127 -11.12 -0.27 -25.77
CA PRO A 127 -10.60 1.08 -25.60
C PRO A 127 -9.85 1.57 -26.85
N ASP A 128 -10.22 2.74 -27.37
CA ASP A 128 -9.67 3.36 -28.57
C ASP A 128 -8.18 3.70 -28.45
N TRP A 129 -7.66 3.84 -27.23
CA TRP A 129 -6.23 4.06 -26.99
C TRP A 129 -5.37 2.96 -27.61
N GLN A 130 -5.91 1.76 -27.83
CA GLN A 130 -5.19 0.64 -28.47
C GLN A 130 -5.02 0.79 -29.98
N LEU A 131 -5.58 1.85 -30.58
CA LEU A 131 -5.27 2.25 -31.95
C LEU A 131 -3.90 2.95 -32.05
N ASP A 132 -3.42 3.49 -30.93
CA ASP A 132 -2.04 3.98 -30.81
C ASP A 132 -1.09 2.78 -30.63
N PRO A 133 -0.12 2.57 -31.54
CA PRO A 133 0.78 1.41 -31.49
C PRO A 133 1.57 1.29 -30.18
N VAL A 134 1.96 2.41 -29.57
CA VAL A 134 2.75 2.41 -28.32
C VAL A 134 1.88 1.95 -27.16
N LYS A 135 0.66 2.48 -27.06
CA LYS A 135 -0.31 2.08 -26.02
C LYS A 135 -0.81 0.67 -26.22
N GLN A 136 -0.95 0.23 -27.48
CA GLN A 136 -1.28 -1.15 -27.82
C GLN A 136 -0.18 -2.10 -27.33
N GLN A 137 1.09 -1.80 -27.63
CA GLN A 137 2.22 -2.61 -27.22
C GLN A 137 2.27 -2.75 -25.69
N LEU A 138 2.11 -1.64 -24.96
CA LEU A 138 2.03 -1.66 -23.49
C LEU A 138 0.86 -2.53 -22.99
N THR A 139 -0.32 -2.36 -23.59
CA THR A 139 -1.50 -3.16 -23.22
C THR A 139 -1.24 -4.64 -23.45
N GLN A 140 -0.64 -5.01 -24.58
CA GLN A 140 -0.30 -6.39 -24.89
C GLN A 140 0.72 -6.98 -23.90
N THR A 141 1.77 -6.23 -23.55
CA THR A 141 2.75 -6.68 -22.55
C THR A 141 2.08 -6.99 -21.22
N VAL A 142 1.24 -6.08 -20.72
CA VAL A 142 0.51 -6.30 -19.46
C VAL A 142 -0.43 -7.51 -19.55
N LEU A 143 -1.14 -7.71 -20.68
CA LEU A 143 -2.03 -8.86 -20.85
C LEU A 143 -1.30 -10.21 -20.89
N GLN A 144 -0.03 -10.20 -21.31
CA GLN A 144 0.85 -11.37 -21.33
C GLN A 144 1.47 -11.66 -19.96
N GLU A 145 1.77 -10.64 -19.15
CA GLU A 145 2.36 -10.81 -17.82
C GLU A 145 1.39 -11.41 -16.78
N VAL A 146 0.07 -11.30 -16.99
CA VAL A 146 -0.97 -11.89 -16.12
C VAL A 146 -1.04 -13.44 -16.27
N GLU A 147 0.00 -14.08 -16.81
CA GLU A 147 0.17 -15.54 -16.82
C GLU A 147 0.88 -16.12 -15.57
N GLY A 148 1.06 -15.32 -14.51
CA GLY A 148 1.61 -15.75 -13.22
C GLY A 148 0.57 -15.95 -12.13
#